data_AF-A0A220DIJ7-F1
#
_entry.id   AF-A0A220DIJ7-F1
#
_cell.length_a   1.000
_cell.length_b   1.000
_cell.length_c   1.000
_cell.angle_alpha   90.00
_cell.angle_beta   90.00
_cell.angle_gamma   90.00
#
_symmetry.space_group_name_H-M   'P 1'
#
loop_
_entity.id
_entity.type
_entity.pdbx_description
1 polymer ?
#
loop_
_entity_poly.entity_id
_entity_poly.type
_entity_poly.pdbx_seq_one_letter_code
_entity_poly.pdbx_strand_id
1 'polypeptide(L)'
;MLSNIIKVSQVSQNNVDFHLAWYLGQAHEQADKTCHFTVFSNDKGFAPLVSTVKQLGRSCTLQGCIQTKQKVTLSLNETKKVLKTPFFRRNNGFPKQLTGLRRSLLNIVGAAQAHTVEAHIANLVALKVISYNGEALAWYLAGLAKHRK
;
A
#
# COMPACT_ATOMS: atom_id res chain seq x y z
N MET A 1 -17.19 3.94 17.62
CA MET A 1 -16.68 2.58 17.34
C MET A 1 -15.59 2.30 18.36
N LEU A 2 -15.81 1.38 19.30
CA LEU A 2 -14.79 1.03 20.30
C LEU A 2 -13.83 0.02 19.68
N SER A 3 -12.57 0.39 19.49
CA SER A 3 -11.52 -0.50 18.99
C SER A 3 -10.81 -1.16 20.18
N ASN A 4 -10.96 -2.48 20.34
CA ASN A 4 -10.20 -3.25 21.31
C ASN A 4 -8.89 -3.73 20.68
N ILE A 5 -7.77 -3.33 21.27
CA ILE A 5 -6.43 -3.76 20.86
C ILE A 5 -5.98 -4.85 21.82
N ILE A 6 -5.68 -6.03 21.29
CA ILE A 6 -5.17 -7.16 22.06
C ILE A 6 -3.68 -7.30 21.78
N LYS A 7 -2.86 -7.23 22.84
CA LYS A 7 -1.42 -7.45 22.75
C LYS A 7 -1.09 -8.90 23.06
N VAL A 8 -0.60 -9.64 22.07
CA VAL A 8 -0.08 -10.99 22.26
C VAL A 8 1.36 -10.91 22.77
N SER A 9 1.62 -11.42 23.98
CA SER A 9 2.89 -11.24 24.71
C SER A 9 3.98 -12.24 24.32
N GLN A 10 3.61 -13.39 23.78
CA GLN A 10 4.51 -14.48 23.39
C GLN A 10 4.39 -14.70 21.88
N VAL A 11 5.51 -14.88 21.17
CA VAL A 11 5.48 -15.13 19.72
C VAL A 11 5.83 -16.59 19.49
N SER A 12 4.83 -17.40 19.16
CA SER A 12 5.01 -18.78 18.70
C SER A 12 4.24 -18.99 17.40
N GLN A 13 4.58 -20.05 16.67
CA GLN A 13 3.87 -20.42 15.45
C GLN A 13 2.38 -20.64 15.77
N ASN A 14 1.50 -20.02 14.99
CA ASN A 14 0.04 -20.05 15.11
C ASN A 14 -0.55 -19.35 16.36
N ASN A 15 0.25 -18.62 17.16
CA ASN A 15 -0.29 -18.00 18.39
C ASN A 15 -1.41 -16.98 18.11
N VAL A 16 -1.25 -16.20 17.04
CA VAL A 16 -2.26 -15.23 16.61
C VAL A 16 -3.56 -15.93 16.26
N ASP A 17 -3.49 -17.12 15.65
CA ASP A 17 -4.65 -17.87 15.19
C ASP A 17 -5.48 -18.36 16.37
N PHE A 18 -4.82 -18.88 17.41
CA PHE A 18 -5.46 -19.30 18.65
C PHE A 18 -6.15 -18.15 19.37
N HIS A 19 -5.47 -17.01 19.49
CA HIS A 19 -6.09 -15.82 20.08
C HIS A 19 -7.29 -15.37 19.26
N LEU A 20 -7.17 -15.31 17.93
CA LEU A 20 -8.26 -14.90 17.06
C LEU A 20 -9.48 -15.83 17.16
N ALA A 21 -9.25 -17.15 17.18
CA ALA A 21 -10.31 -18.14 17.38
C ALA A 21 -10.99 -17.98 18.75
N TRP A 22 -10.21 -17.78 19.81
CA TRP A 22 -10.72 -17.58 21.17
C TRP A 22 -11.61 -16.33 21.27
N TYR A 23 -11.15 -15.18 20.78
CA TYR A 23 -11.93 -13.94 20.82
C TYR A 23 -13.18 -14.01 19.94
N LEU A 24 -13.09 -14.66 18.78
CA LEU A 24 -14.25 -14.88 17.92
C LEU A 24 -15.29 -15.78 18.60
N GLY A 25 -14.85 -16.80 19.35
CA GLY A 25 -15.71 -17.65 20.16
C GLY A 25 -16.41 -16.87 21.28
N GLN A 26 -15.67 -16.06 22.05
CA GLN A 26 -16.30 -15.21 23.08
C GLN A 26 -17.28 -14.21 22.49
N ALA A 27 -16.93 -13.57 21.37
CA ALA A 27 -17.81 -12.64 20.70
C ALA A 27 -19.06 -13.35 20.13
N HIS A 28 -18.91 -14.58 19.65
CA HIS A 28 -20.04 -15.42 19.24
C HIS A 28 -21.01 -15.70 20.40
N GLU A 29 -20.54 -15.94 21.62
CA GLU A 29 -21.41 -16.17 22.77
C GLU A 29 -22.12 -14.89 23.24
N GLN A 30 -21.41 -13.76 23.25
CA GLN A 30 -21.89 -12.51 23.84
C GLN A 30 -22.73 -11.66 22.88
N ALA A 31 -22.46 -11.71 21.57
CA ALA A 31 -23.13 -10.84 20.60
C ALA A 31 -24.52 -11.35 20.22
N ASP A 32 -25.42 -10.44 19.88
CA ASP A 32 -26.75 -10.78 19.35
C ASP A 32 -26.65 -11.61 18.06
N LYS A 33 -27.59 -12.54 17.84
CA LYS A 33 -27.61 -13.45 16.67
C LYS A 33 -27.67 -12.72 15.33
N THR A 34 -28.15 -11.48 15.30
CA THR A 34 -28.20 -10.61 14.12
C THR A 34 -26.83 -10.04 13.71
N CYS A 35 -25.81 -10.13 14.58
CA CYS A 35 -24.49 -9.59 14.30
C CYS A 35 -23.76 -10.38 13.20
N HIS A 36 -23.08 -9.63 12.31
CA HIS A 36 -22.18 -10.17 11.32
C HIS A 36 -20.72 -10.06 11.79
N PHE A 37 -19.96 -11.13 11.64
CA PHE A 37 -18.53 -11.16 11.90
C PHE A 37 -17.74 -11.06 10.59
N THR A 38 -16.72 -10.21 10.56
CA THR A 38 -15.77 -10.15 9.44
C THR A 38 -14.36 -10.32 9.97
N VAL A 39 -13.68 -11.38 9.52
CA VAL A 39 -12.27 -11.63 9.80
C VAL A 39 -11.47 -11.04 8.64
N PHE A 40 -10.64 -10.03 8.93
CA PHE A 40 -9.75 -9.44 7.95
C PHE A 40 -8.39 -10.14 7.98
N SER A 41 -8.13 -11.02 7.02
CA SER A 41 -6.85 -11.71 6.87
C SER A 41 -6.64 -12.19 5.43
N ASN A 42 -5.39 -12.14 4.96
CA ASN A 42 -5.00 -12.76 3.69
C ASN A 42 -4.67 -14.25 3.86
N ASP A 43 -4.61 -14.74 5.09
CA ASP A 43 -4.33 -16.14 5.38
C ASP A 43 -5.60 -16.99 5.19
N LYS A 44 -5.51 -17.95 4.28
CA LYS A 44 -6.58 -18.91 4.00
C LYS A 44 -6.73 -19.94 5.13
N GLY A 45 -5.75 -20.07 6.03
CA GLY A 45 -5.80 -20.90 7.22
C GLY A 45 -6.97 -20.59 8.16
N PHE A 46 -7.57 -19.39 8.05
CA PHE A 46 -8.76 -19.01 8.82
C PHE A 46 -10.10 -19.45 8.19
N ALA A 47 -10.09 -20.02 6.98
CA ALA A 47 -11.33 -20.46 6.35
C ALA A 47 -12.10 -21.53 7.16
N PRO A 48 -11.44 -22.55 7.75
CA PRO A 48 -12.11 -23.51 8.63
C PRO A 48 -12.77 -22.84 9.85
N LEU A 49 -12.09 -21.88 10.48
CA LEU A 49 -12.64 -21.13 11.62
C LEU A 49 -13.95 -20.40 11.24
N VAL A 50 -13.93 -19.68 10.11
CA VAL A 50 -15.14 -18.99 9.61
C VAL A 50 -16.26 -19.97 9.27
N SER A 51 -15.92 -21.14 8.72
CA SER A 51 -16.89 -22.21 8.43
C SER A 51 -17.55 -22.72 9.71
N THR A 52 -16.78 -22.99 10.76
CA THR A 52 -17.31 -23.44 12.05
C THR A 52 -18.28 -22.41 12.64
N VAL A 53 -17.93 -21.13 12.62
CA VAL A 53 -18.83 -20.06 13.12
C VAL A 53 -20.13 -19.98 12.31
N LYS A 54 -20.08 -20.23 10.99
CA LYS A 54 -21.29 -20.34 10.16
C LYS A 54 -22.15 -21.54 10.52
N GLN A 55 -21.53 -22.69 10.77
CA GLN A 55 -22.23 -23.90 11.20
C GLN A 55 -22.93 -23.72 12.55
N LEU A 56 -22.37 -22.89 13.44
CA LEU A 56 -23.00 -22.46 14.69
C LEU A 56 -24.14 -21.44 14.48
N GLY A 57 -24.55 -21.18 13.25
CA GLY A 57 -25.71 -20.34 12.91
C GLY A 57 -25.43 -18.84 12.87
N ARG A 58 -24.15 -18.42 12.76
CA ARG A 58 -23.80 -16.99 12.63
C ARG A 58 -23.43 -16.60 11.20
N SER A 59 -23.64 -15.32 10.90
CA SER A 59 -23.12 -14.71 9.67
C SER A 59 -21.65 -14.32 9.89
N CYS A 60 -20.74 -14.95 9.17
CA CYS A 60 -19.30 -14.68 9.26
C CYS A 60 -18.64 -14.65 7.88
N THR A 61 -17.68 -13.76 7.63
CA THR A 61 -16.92 -13.69 6.38
C THR A 61 -15.42 -13.61 6.63
N LEU A 62 -14.63 -14.25 5.77
CA LEU A 62 -13.19 -14.03 5.67
C LEU A 62 -12.97 -13.05 4.53
N GLN A 63 -12.47 -11.87 4.85
CA GLN A 63 -12.15 -10.86 3.85
C GLN A 63 -10.64 -10.66 3.81
N GLY A 64 -10.05 -10.72 2.62
CA GLY A 64 -8.65 -10.34 2.43
C GLY A 64 -8.43 -8.93 2.96
N CYS A 65 -7.29 -8.70 3.61
CA CYS A 65 -6.91 -7.34 3.95
C CYS A 65 -6.81 -6.57 2.63
N ILE A 66 -7.70 -5.59 2.45
CA ILE A 66 -7.56 -4.61 1.38
C ILE A 66 -6.22 -3.94 1.67
N GLN A 67 -5.16 -4.33 0.96
CA GLN A 67 -4.02 -3.45 0.85
C GLN A 67 -4.62 -2.20 0.23
N THR A 68 -4.71 -1.13 1.01
CA THR A 68 -4.90 0.23 0.50
C THR A 68 -3.63 0.63 -0.26
N LYS A 69 -3.21 -0.18 -1.23
CA LYS A 69 -2.70 0.34 -2.49
C LYS A 69 -3.90 0.98 -3.17
N GLN A 70 -4.38 2.11 -2.62
CA GLN A 70 -4.88 3.15 -3.48
C GLN A 70 -3.69 3.47 -4.38
N LYS A 71 -3.64 2.83 -5.55
CA LYS A 71 -2.73 3.20 -6.60
C LYS A 71 -3.18 4.60 -6.97
N VAL A 72 -2.57 5.60 -6.34
CA VAL A 72 -2.83 7.01 -6.63
C VAL A 72 -2.59 7.13 -8.12
N THR A 73 -3.68 7.22 -8.88
CA THR A 73 -3.59 7.32 -10.33
C THR A 73 -3.43 8.79 -10.62
N LEU A 74 -2.18 9.25 -10.55
CA LEU A 74 -1.85 10.61 -10.96
C LEU A 74 -1.94 10.70 -12.48
N SER A 75 -2.51 11.81 -12.93
CA SER A 75 -2.53 12.12 -14.35
C SER A 75 -1.10 12.31 -14.87
N LEU A 76 -0.84 11.85 -16.10
CA LEU A 76 0.41 12.14 -16.80
C LEU A 76 0.66 13.67 -16.89
N ASN A 77 -0.41 14.48 -16.91
CA ASN A 77 -0.28 15.93 -16.99
C ASN A 77 0.29 16.54 -15.69
N GLU A 78 -0.01 15.97 -14.53
CA GLU A 78 0.59 16.41 -13.26
C GLU A 78 2.08 16.07 -13.22
N THR A 79 2.45 14.90 -13.74
CA THR A 79 3.86 14.51 -13.87
C THR A 79 4.61 15.42 -14.86
N LYS A 80 3.96 15.84 -15.95
CA LYS A 80 4.52 16.84 -16.87
C LYS A 80 4.75 18.20 -16.20
N LYS A 81 3.93 18.63 -15.24
CA LYS A 81 4.18 19.86 -14.45
C LYS A 81 5.47 19.73 -13.64
N VAL A 82 5.65 18.58 -12.97
CA VAL A 82 6.88 18.27 -12.21
C VAL A 82 8.11 18.28 -13.14
N LEU A 83 8.01 17.75 -14.36
CA LEU A 83 9.08 17.77 -15.36
C LEU A 83 9.51 19.18 -15.84
N LYS A 84 8.68 20.21 -15.60
CA LYS A 84 9.01 21.60 -15.93
C LYS A 84 9.80 22.33 -14.83
N THR A 85 10.02 21.69 -13.67
CA THR A 85 10.71 22.29 -12.52
C THR A 85 12.23 22.37 -12.73
N PRO A 86 12.96 23.24 -12.00
CA PRO A 86 14.41 23.43 -12.17
C PRO A 86 15.22 22.14 -12.05
N PHE A 87 14.81 21.22 -11.17
CA PHE A 87 15.45 19.91 -11.00
C PHE A 87 15.48 19.09 -12.29
N PHE A 88 14.43 19.17 -13.11
CA PHE A 88 14.36 18.44 -14.38
C PHE A 88 14.89 19.24 -15.56
N ARG A 89 15.15 20.55 -15.41
CA ARG A 89 15.75 21.40 -16.46
C ARG A 89 17.27 21.31 -16.51
N ARG A 90 17.94 21.01 -15.40
CA ARG A 90 19.39 20.77 -15.39
C ARG A 90 19.75 19.56 -16.27
N ASN A 91 20.91 19.59 -16.90
CA ASN A 91 21.38 18.49 -17.74
C ASN A 91 22.28 17.51 -16.98
N ASN A 92 22.80 17.89 -15.81
CA ASN A 92 23.73 17.09 -15.02
C ASN A 92 23.24 16.91 -13.57
N GLY A 93 23.81 15.93 -12.87
CA GLY A 93 23.57 15.71 -11.44
C GLY A 93 22.26 14.98 -11.12
N PHE A 94 21.74 14.18 -12.06
CA PHE A 94 20.60 13.32 -11.78
C PHE A 94 20.97 12.17 -10.84
N PRO A 95 20.10 11.82 -9.87
CA PRO A 95 20.33 10.69 -8.99
C PRO A 95 20.53 9.39 -9.76
N LYS A 96 21.52 8.58 -9.37
CA LYS A 96 21.72 7.22 -9.91
C LYS A 96 20.95 6.15 -9.13
N GLN A 97 20.31 6.54 -8.02
CA GLN A 97 19.55 5.67 -7.14
C GLN A 97 18.10 6.15 -7.01
N LEU A 98 17.18 5.18 -6.91
CA LEU A 98 15.75 5.42 -6.78
C LEU A 98 15.39 6.18 -5.49
N THR A 99 16.11 5.91 -4.39
CA THR A 99 15.99 6.64 -3.11
C THR A 99 16.28 8.13 -3.26
N GLY A 100 17.33 8.48 -4.01
CA GLY A 100 17.68 9.86 -4.33
C GLY A 100 16.62 10.55 -5.20
N LEU A 101 16.03 9.82 -6.15
CA LEU A 101 14.92 10.34 -6.96
C LEU A 101 13.67 10.59 -6.09
N ARG A 102 13.30 9.65 -5.21
CA ARG A 102 12.17 9.82 -4.27
C ARG A 102 12.32 11.07 -3.43
N ARG A 103 13.51 11.27 -2.84
CA ARG A 103 13.80 12.47 -2.04
C ARG A 103 13.69 13.76 -2.87
N SER A 104 14.20 13.73 -4.09
CA SER A 104 14.11 14.87 -5.01
C SER A 104 12.67 15.20 -5.39
N LEU A 105 11.86 14.17 -5.70
CA LEU A 105 10.44 14.33 -6.00
C LEU A 105 9.67 14.85 -4.78
N LEU A 106 9.94 14.32 -3.59
CA LEU A 106 9.34 14.79 -2.34
C LEU A 106 9.61 16.27 -2.08
N ASN A 107 10.83 16.75 -2.35
CA ASN A 107 11.18 18.17 -2.25
C ASN A 107 10.43 19.03 -3.28
N ILE A 108 10.05 18.46 -4.44
CA ILE A 108 9.33 19.17 -5.50
C ILE A 108 7.82 19.23 -5.21
N VAL A 109 7.20 18.11 -4.81
CA VAL A 109 5.75 18.02 -4.57
C VAL A 109 5.35 18.47 -3.17
N GLY A 110 6.30 18.48 -2.23
CA GLY A 110 6.10 18.83 -0.83
C GLY A 110 5.61 17.66 0.03
N ALA A 111 5.84 17.75 1.34
CA ALA A 111 5.53 16.69 2.30
C ALA A 111 4.04 16.32 2.35
N ALA A 112 3.14 17.29 2.15
CA ALA A 112 1.69 17.06 2.09
C ALA A 112 1.27 16.09 0.97
N GLN A 113 2.08 16.02 -0.10
CA GLN A 113 1.82 15.19 -1.27
C GLN A 113 2.79 14.00 -1.35
N ALA A 114 3.40 13.58 -0.24
CA ALA A 114 4.35 12.45 -0.24
C ALA A 114 3.77 11.15 -0.85
N HIS A 115 2.47 10.94 -0.68
CA HIS A 115 1.74 9.79 -1.25
C HIS A 115 1.69 9.78 -2.79
N THR A 116 1.99 10.90 -3.46
CA THR A 116 1.97 11.03 -4.93
C THR A 116 3.34 10.67 -5.55
N VAL A 117 4.41 10.58 -4.76
CA VAL A 117 5.78 10.38 -5.26
C VAL A 117 5.93 9.09 -6.07
N GLU A 118 5.42 7.96 -5.57
CA GLU A 118 5.51 6.68 -6.30
C GLU A 118 4.70 6.70 -7.60
N ALA A 119 3.59 7.44 -7.63
CA ALA A 119 2.78 7.59 -8.84
C ALA A 119 3.49 8.47 -9.88
N HIS A 120 4.23 9.51 -9.46
CA HIS A 120 5.13 10.24 -10.35
C HIS A 120 6.24 9.35 -10.90
N ILE A 121 6.86 8.50 -10.08
CA ILE A 121 7.89 7.55 -10.54
C ILE A 121 7.31 6.60 -11.59
N ALA A 122 6.15 6.01 -11.33
CA ALA A 122 5.46 5.14 -12.29
C ALA A 122 5.17 5.86 -13.62
N ASN A 123 4.71 7.11 -13.55
CA ASN A 123 4.47 7.93 -14.74
C ASN A 123 5.75 8.30 -15.48
N LEU A 124 6.87 8.52 -14.79
CA LEU A 124 8.17 8.75 -15.44
C LEU A 124 8.67 7.52 -16.20
N VAL A 125 8.41 6.31 -15.68
CA VAL A 125 8.66 5.05 -16.40
C VAL A 125 7.76 4.95 -17.63
N ALA A 126 6.47 5.23 -17.48
CA ALA A 126 5.51 5.21 -18.60
C ALA A 126 5.85 6.22 -19.71
N LEU A 127 6.37 7.39 -19.34
CA LEU A 127 6.85 8.43 -20.27
C LEU A 127 8.23 8.10 -20.88
N LYS A 128 8.82 6.95 -20.56
CA LYS A 128 10.18 6.55 -20.98
C LYS A 128 11.23 7.61 -20.64
N VAL A 129 11.09 8.24 -19.47
CA VAL A 129 12.06 9.21 -18.94
C VAL A 129 13.08 8.51 -18.04
N ILE A 130 12.65 7.47 -17.33
CA ILE A 130 13.52 6.66 -16.46
C ILE A 130 13.26 5.16 -16.65
N SER A 131 14.22 4.35 -16.23
CA SER A 131 14.07 2.91 -15.96
C SER A 131 14.86 2.58 -14.69
N TYR A 132 14.43 1.59 -13.93
CA TYR A 132 15.17 1.17 -12.74
C TYR A 132 15.13 -0.35 -12.55
N ASN A 133 16.20 -0.90 -11.96
CA ASN A 133 16.29 -2.28 -11.53
C ASN A 133 16.70 -2.30 -10.05
N GLY A 134 15.76 -2.67 -9.18
CA GLY A 134 15.93 -2.49 -7.73
C GLY A 134 16.11 -1.01 -7.39
N GLU A 135 17.26 -0.66 -6.81
CA GLU A 135 17.61 0.73 -6.50
C GLU A 135 18.34 1.46 -7.63
N ALA A 136 18.93 0.76 -8.59
CA ALA A 136 19.71 1.38 -9.66
C ALA A 136 18.79 2.08 -10.67
N LEU A 137 19.04 3.36 -10.94
CA LEU A 137 18.21 4.23 -11.77
C LEU A 137 18.96 4.68 -13.03
N ALA A 138 18.35 4.48 -14.20
CA ALA A 138 18.81 4.93 -15.50
C ALA A 138 17.91 6.05 -16.05
N TRP A 139 18.53 7.04 -16.70
CA TRP A 139 17.84 8.22 -17.25
C TRP A 139 17.88 8.23 -18.78
N TYR A 140 16.73 8.48 -19.39
CA TYR A 140 16.59 8.67 -20.83
C TYR A 140 16.45 10.17 -21.13
N LEU A 141 17.59 10.85 -21.35
CA LEU A 141 17.62 12.29 -21.57
C LEU A 141 16.83 12.73 -22.81
N ALA A 142 16.76 11.90 -23.85
CA ALA A 142 15.95 12.15 -25.04
C ALA A 142 14.44 12.18 -24.72
N GLY A 143 13.96 11.23 -23.90
CA GLY A 143 12.58 11.21 -23.40
C GLY A 143 12.28 12.40 -22.51
N LEU A 144 13.23 12.75 -21.63
CA LEU A 144 13.12 13.93 -20.78
C LEU A 144 13.00 15.22 -21.59
N ALA A 145 13.84 15.41 -22.62
CA ALA A 145 13.82 16.60 -23.48
C ALA A 145 12.48 16.80 -24.19
N LYS A 146 11.79 15.71 -24.58
CA LYS A 146 10.47 15.76 -25.21
C LYS A 146 9.40 16.36 -24.31
N HIS A 147 9.52 16.19 -22.99
CA HIS A 147 8.51 16.58 -22.01
C HIS A 147 8.84 17.86 -21.23
N ARG A 148 9.99 18.49 -21.51
CA ARG A 148 10.38 19.80 -20.96
C ARG A 148 9.71 21.00 -21.67
N LYS A 149 9.17 20.81 -22.88
CA LYS A 149 8.50 21.87 -23.67
C LYS A 149 7.13 22.24 -23.07
#